data_AF-A0A2P5XFQ2-F1
#
_entry.id   AF-A0A2P5XFQ2-F1
#
_cell.length_a   1.000
_cell.length_b   1.000
_cell.length_c   1.000
_cell.angle_alpha   90.00
_cell.angle_beta   90.00
_cell.angle_gamma   90.00
#
_symmetry.space_group_name_H-M   'P 1'
#
loop_
_entity.id
_entity.type
_entity.pdbx_description
1 polymer ?
#
loop_
_entity_poly.entity_id
_entity_poly.type
_entity_poly.pdbx_seq_one_letter_code
_entity_poly.pdbx_strand_id
1 'polypeptide(L)'
;MTQLESDMEGQMNTSFRQWLGSMEPWQWAQNFDEGFRYGQMMTNLVEGINAVDAIVANHRMARSMNVEVYSRRNETFRVTETIGRRPDIPPKSYGVDLRNRRCNCRRFQTLHYPCAHVVAACAKVLLNVDQFIDEVYTLERTLRVWENKFPVLLDLFTWEVPQIDL
;
A
#
# COMPACT_ATOMS: atom_id res chain seq x y z
N MET A 1 -8.05 29.37 20.64
CA MET A 1 -8.78 28.44 19.74
C MET A 1 -8.98 27.13 20.49
N THR A 2 -9.46 27.22 21.73
CA THR A 2 -9.18 26.26 22.81
C THR A 2 -10.44 25.89 23.61
N GLN A 3 -11.61 26.04 22.97
CA GLN A 3 -12.91 25.70 23.57
C GLN A 3 -13.70 24.70 22.70
N LEU A 4 -13.17 24.29 21.54
CA LEU A 4 -13.83 23.33 20.64
C LEU A 4 -13.22 21.92 20.72
N GLU A 5 -11.97 21.78 21.17
CA GLU A 5 -11.30 20.48 21.27
C GLU A 5 -11.70 19.72 22.55
N SER A 6 -12.00 20.41 23.66
CA SER A 6 -12.47 19.76 24.90
C SER A 6 -13.90 19.24 24.82
N ASP A 7 -14.73 19.85 23.95
CA ASP A 7 -16.14 19.50 23.83
C ASP A 7 -16.35 18.24 22.97
N MET A 8 -15.34 17.85 22.17
CA MET A 8 -15.37 16.65 21.32
C MET A 8 -14.95 15.36 22.05
N GLU A 9 -14.19 15.46 23.15
CA GLU A 9 -13.72 14.31 23.93
C GLU A 9 -14.81 13.75 24.87
N GLY A 10 -15.69 14.63 25.38
CA GLY A 10 -16.85 14.25 26.21
C GLY A 10 -18.08 13.78 25.42
N GLN A 11 -18.08 13.95 24.10
CA GLN A 11 -19.14 13.57 23.18
C GLN A 11 -18.77 12.38 22.28
N MET A 12 -18.01 11.39 22.79
CA MET A 12 -18.24 10.02 22.33
C MET A 12 -19.60 9.57 22.86
N ASN A 13 -20.59 10.03 22.09
CA ASN A 13 -22.03 9.91 22.17
C ASN A 13 -22.46 8.73 23.05
N THR A 14 -23.10 9.01 24.18
CA THR A 14 -23.73 7.99 25.03
C THR A 14 -24.57 7.02 24.20
N SER A 15 -25.22 7.52 23.13
CA SER A 15 -25.95 6.68 22.18
C SER A 15 -25.05 5.74 21.37
N PHE A 16 -23.82 6.13 21.03
CA PHE A 16 -22.85 5.24 20.36
C PHE A 16 -22.36 4.14 21.30
N ARG A 17 -22.12 4.45 22.59
CA ARG A 17 -21.77 3.42 23.60
C ARG A 17 -22.92 2.47 23.87
N GLN A 18 -24.15 3.00 23.95
CA GLN A 18 -25.37 2.22 24.16
C GLN A 18 -25.68 1.35 22.94
N TRP A 19 -25.42 1.86 21.74
CA TRP A 19 -25.52 1.13 20.48
C TRP A 19 -24.45 0.02 20.37
N LEU A 20 -23.18 0.30 20.72
CA LEU A 20 -22.13 -0.72 20.80
C LEU A 20 -22.46 -1.82 21.81
N GLY A 21 -22.97 -1.46 22.98
CA GLY A 21 -23.40 -2.42 24.00
C GLY A 21 -24.66 -3.22 23.64
N SER A 22 -25.43 -2.78 22.62
CA SER A 22 -26.56 -3.53 22.07
C SER A 22 -26.16 -4.54 21.01
N MET A 23 -24.92 -4.48 20.52
CA MET A 23 -24.38 -5.41 19.54
C MET A 23 -23.65 -6.55 20.25
N GLU A 24 -23.84 -7.75 19.73
CA GLU A 24 -23.08 -8.91 20.17
C GLU A 24 -21.59 -8.71 19.84
N PRO A 25 -20.65 -9.19 20.68
CA PRO A 25 -19.20 -8.99 20.50
C PRO A 25 -18.67 -9.31 19.10
N TRP A 26 -19.25 -10.32 18.46
CA TRP A 26 -18.89 -10.75 17.11
C TRP A 26 -19.28 -9.76 16.00
N GLN A 27 -20.24 -8.87 16.23
CA GLN A 27 -20.73 -7.93 15.21
C GLN A 27 -19.80 -6.74 15.00
N TRP A 28 -19.01 -6.36 16.00
CA TRP A 28 -18.05 -5.25 15.93
C TRP A 28 -16.59 -5.71 15.97
N ALA A 29 -16.33 -6.97 16.31
CA ALA A 29 -14.99 -7.51 16.27
C ALA A 29 -14.49 -7.57 14.82
N GLN A 30 -13.53 -6.69 14.49
CA GLN A 30 -12.90 -6.62 13.16
C GLN A 30 -12.22 -7.95 12.75
N ASN A 31 -11.95 -8.83 13.72
CA ASN A 31 -11.36 -10.15 13.54
C ASN A 31 -12.39 -11.30 13.57
N PHE A 32 -13.68 -11.04 13.80
CA PHE A 32 -14.70 -12.10 13.76
C PHE A 32 -15.10 -12.35 12.31
N ASP A 33 -14.74 -13.53 11.82
CA ASP A 33 -15.01 -13.94 10.44
C ASP A 33 -15.55 -15.38 10.36
N GLU A 34 -16.20 -15.87 11.43
CA GLU A 34 -16.64 -17.26 11.57
C GLU A 34 -15.51 -18.30 11.37
N GLY A 35 -14.25 -17.89 11.46
CA GLY A 35 -13.06 -18.71 11.17
C GLY A 35 -12.65 -18.73 9.71
N PHE A 36 -13.36 -18.02 8.83
CA PHE A 36 -13.12 -17.93 7.42
C PHE A 36 -12.61 -16.53 7.09
N ARG A 37 -11.29 -16.39 6.96
CA ARG A 37 -10.61 -15.08 6.89
C ARG A 37 -10.73 -14.38 5.54
N TYR A 38 -11.95 -14.31 5.03
CA TYR A 38 -12.34 -13.65 3.80
C TYR A 38 -11.83 -12.21 3.75
N GLY A 39 -11.87 -11.47 4.86
CA GLY A 39 -11.39 -10.08 4.90
C GLY A 39 -9.91 -9.95 4.54
N GLN A 40 -9.02 -10.66 5.25
CA GLN A 40 -7.57 -10.61 4.98
C GLN A 40 -7.22 -11.22 3.62
N MET A 41 -7.91 -12.30 3.23
CA MET A 41 -7.70 -12.96 1.95
C MET A 41 -8.08 -12.07 0.77
N MET A 42 -9.24 -11.41 0.84
CA MET A 42 -9.72 -10.51 -0.20
C MET A 42 -8.85 -9.27 -0.30
N THR A 43 -8.42 -8.69 0.83
CA THR A 43 -7.54 -7.52 0.82
C THR A 43 -6.20 -7.83 0.14
N ASN A 44 -5.51 -8.91 0.54
CA ASN A 44 -4.23 -9.28 -0.08
C ASN A 44 -4.38 -9.56 -1.59
N LEU A 45 -5.46 -10.23 -2.01
CA LEU A 45 -5.74 -10.50 -3.42
C LEU A 45 -6.01 -9.21 -4.20
N VAL A 46 -6.85 -8.33 -3.66
CA VAL A 46 -7.19 -7.04 -4.26
C VAL A 46 -5.95 -6.15 -4.36
N GLU A 47 -5.11 -6.11 -3.34
CA GLU A 47 -3.84 -5.37 -3.36
C GLU A 47 -2.88 -5.91 -4.42
N GLY A 48 -2.78 -7.24 -4.57
CA GLY A 48 -1.99 -7.87 -5.62
C GLY A 48 -2.49 -7.51 -7.03
N ILE A 49 -3.79 -7.60 -7.28
CA ILE A 49 -4.40 -7.22 -8.56
C ILE A 49 -4.17 -5.73 -8.86
N ASN A 50 -4.41 -4.87 -7.87
CA ASN A 50 -4.19 -3.43 -8.00
C ASN A 50 -2.72 -3.10 -8.30
N ALA A 51 -1.77 -3.85 -7.74
CA ALA A 51 -0.36 -3.67 -8.03
C ALA A 51 -0.02 -4.01 -9.49
N VAL A 52 -0.56 -5.10 -10.03
CA VAL A 52 -0.38 -5.49 -11.45
C VAL A 52 -0.90 -4.39 -12.38
N ASP A 53 -2.12 -3.93 -12.15
CA ASP A 53 -2.72 -2.85 -12.96
C ASP A 53 -1.93 -1.54 -12.85
N ALA A 54 -1.45 -1.22 -11.65
CA ALA A 54 -0.60 -0.06 -11.43
C ALA A 54 0.75 -0.19 -12.16
N ILE A 55 1.37 -1.37 -12.19
CA ILE A 55 2.61 -1.60 -12.94
C ILE A 55 2.37 -1.44 -14.44
N VAL A 56 1.27 -1.97 -14.98
CA VAL A 56 0.89 -1.78 -16.38
C VAL A 56 0.69 -0.28 -16.71
N ALA A 57 0.04 0.47 -15.82
CA ALA A 57 -0.10 1.92 -15.97
C ALA A 57 1.26 2.64 -15.91
N ASN A 58 2.15 2.23 -15.00
CA ASN A 58 3.50 2.77 -14.89
C ASN A 58 4.32 2.55 -16.18
N HIS A 59 4.19 1.38 -16.82
CA HIS A 59 4.79 1.11 -18.13
C HIS A 59 4.28 2.05 -19.22
N ARG A 60 2.98 2.39 -19.22
CA ARG A 60 2.41 3.33 -20.19
C ARG A 60 2.96 4.74 -19.96
N MET A 61 2.99 5.20 -18.70
CA MET A 61 3.50 6.52 -18.34
C MET A 61 5.00 6.69 -18.65
N ALA A 62 5.80 5.65 -18.41
CA ALA A 62 7.23 5.66 -18.64
C ALA A 62 7.62 5.98 -20.11
N ARG A 63 6.76 5.64 -21.08
CA ARG A 63 7.02 5.83 -22.52
C ARG A 63 7.13 7.30 -22.93
N SER A 64 6.52 8.21 -22.17
CA SER A 64 6.57 9.66 -22.44
C SER A 64 7.63 10.40 -21.62
N MET A 65 8.44 9.70 -20.82
CA MET A 65 9.43 10.30 -19.96
C MET A 65 10.80 10.40 -20.65
N ASN A 66 11.55 11.44 -20.34
CA ASN A 66 12.95 11.55 -20.75
C ASN A 66 13.86 10.99 -19.64
N VAL A 67 14.88 10.20 -20.02
CA VAL A 67 15.81 9.58 -19.08
C VAL A 67 17.25 9.96 -19.41
N GLU A 68 17.89 10.60 -18.45
CA GLU A 68 19.31 10.97 -18.48
C GLU A 68 20.10 10.09 -17.51
N VAL A 69 21.23 9.57 -17.97
CA VAL A 69 22.12 8.76 -17.13
C VAL A 69 23.04 9.69 -16.36
N TYR A 70 22.95 9.69 -15.04
CA TYR A 70 23.84 10.50 -14.19
C TYR A 70 25.14 9.74 -13.87
N SER A 71 25.02 8.48 -13.44
CA SER A 71 26.16 7.58 -13.29
C SER A 71 25.78 6.16 -13.67
N ARG A 72 26.37 5.65 -14.75
CA ARG A 72 26.16 4.26 -15.18
C ARG A 72 26.71 3.26 -14.17
N ARG A 73 27.87 3.55 -13.54
CA ARG A 73 28.49 2.65 -12.54
C ARG A 73 27.66 2.51 -11.27
N ASN A 74 26.94 3.58 -10.90
CA ASN A 74 26.12 3.59 -9.70
C ASN A 74 24.63 3.34 -10.00
N GLU A 75 24.28 3.10 -11.26
CA GLU A 75 22.89 2.91 -11.73
C GLU A 75 21.96 4.03 -11.28
N THR A 76 22.43 5.28 -11.40
CA THR A 76 21.67 6.48 -11.07
C THR A 76 21.26 7.27 -12.31
N PHE A 77 19.99 7.69 -12.31
CA PHE A 77 19.32 8.31 -13.45
C PHE A 77 18.53 9.53 -13.00
N ARG A 78 18.36 10.47 -13.92
CA ARG A 78 17.40 11.56 -13.80
C ARG A 78 16.30 11.31 -14.81
N VAL A 79 15.06 11.22 -14.33
CA VAL A 79 13.87 10.99 -15.15
C VAL A 79 13.01 12.24 -15.13
N THR A 80 12.68 12.76 -16.30
CA THR A 80 11.88 13.97 -16.47
C THR A 80 10.50 13.60 -17.01
N GLU A 81 9.47 13.98 -16.26
CA GLU A 81 8.06 13.77 -16.56
C GLU A 81 7.40 15.11 -16.94
N THR A 82 6.66 15.13 -18.05
CA THR A 82 5.79 16.25 -18.41
C THR A 82 4.41 16.06 -17.76
N ILE A 83 4.05 16.96 -16.85
CA ILE A 83 2.78 16.89 -16.11
C ILE A 83 1.66 17.48 -16.97
N GLY A 84 1.00 16.62 -17.75
CA GLY A 84 -0.11 16.99 -18.65
C GLY A 84 0.33 17.56 -20.00
N ARG A 85 -0.64 17.81 -20.90
CA ARG A 85 -0.41 18.42 -22.22
C ARG A 85 -0.44 19.96 -22.21
N ARG A 86 -0.30 20.59 -21.04
CA ARG A 86 -0.34 22.05 -20.93
C ARG A 86 1.08 22.60 -21.06
N PRO A 87 1.37 23.47 -22.04
CA PRO A 87 2.70 24.06 -22.23
C PRO A 87 3.21 24.83 -21.00
N ASP A 88 2.29 25.30 -20.17
CA ASP A 88 2.57 26.22 -19.06
C ASP A 88 3.10 25.51 -17.79
N ILE A 89 3.03 24.17 -17.75
CA ILE A 89 3.50 23.40 -16.59
C ILE A 89 4.92 22.90 -16.87
N PRO A 90 5.92 23.34 -16.09
CA PRO A 90 7.29 22.89 -16.29
C PRO A 90 7.41 21.39 -16.02
N PRO A 91 8.23 20.67 -16.81
CA PRO A 91 8.52 19.27 -16.54
C PRO A 91 9.17 19.08 -15.16
N LYS A 92 8.83 17.98 -14.49
CA LYS A 92 9.39 17.65 -13.18
C LYS A 92 10.42 16.54 -13.31
N SER A 93 11.55 16.70 -12.62
CA SER A 93 12.64 15.73 -12.61
C SER A 93 12.67 14.92 -11.31
N TYR A 94 13.00 13.64 -11.43
CA TYR A 94 13.13 12.70 -10.32
C TYR A 94 14.44 11.93 -10.44
N GLY A 95 15.19 11.84 -9.34
CA GLY A 95 16.33 10.93 -9.23
C GLY A 95 15.87 9.50 -9.00
N VAL A 96 16.42 8.57 -9.76
CA VAL A 96 16.23 7.12 -9.62
C VAL A 96 17.58 6.48 -9.35
N ASP A 97 17.63 5.63 -8.33
CA ASP A 97 18.77 4.81 -7.94
C ASP A 97 18.30 3.35 -7.96
N LEU A 98 18.62 2.63 -9.03
CA LEU A 98 18.18 1.25 -9.22
C LEU A 98 18.87 0.33 -8.21
N ARG A 99 20.17 0.54 -7.97
CA ARG A 99 20.99 -0.27 -7.08
C ARG A 99 20.47 -0.28 -5.65
N ASN A 100 20.08 0.88 -5.13
CA ASN A 100 19.55 1.02 -3.77
C ASN A 100 18.02 0.95 -3.72
N ARG A 101 17.35 0.63 -4.84
CA ARG A 101 15.89 0.58 -4.97
C ARG A 101 15.19 1.86 -4.49
N ARG A 102 15.66 3.03 -4.92
CA ARG A 102 15.10 4.34 -4.49
C ARG A 102 14.67 5.20 -5.67
N CYS A 103 13.57 5.91 -5.46
CA CYS A 103 13.13 6.98 -6.33
C CYS A 103 12.73 8.20 -5.50
N ASN A 104 13.06 9.43 -5.93
CA ASN A 104 12.67 10.62 -5.18
C ASN A 104 11.15 10.85 -5.13
N CYS A 105 10.37 10.17 -5.99
CA CYS A 105 8.91 10.19 -5.93
C CYS A 105 8.34 9.39 -4.74
N ARG A 106 9.17 8.65 -3.98
CA ARG A 106 8.85 7.82 -2.81
C ARG A 106 7.92 6.61 -3.03
N ARG A 107 7.14 6.60 -4.12
CA ARG A 107 6.24 5.49 -4.46
C ARG A 107 6.93 4.14 -4.53
N PHE A 108 8.15 4.07 -5.06
CA PHE A 108 8.88 2.81 -5.16
C PHE A 108 9.16 2.21 -3.77
N GLN A 109 9.52 3.06 -2.81
CA GLN A 109 9.82 2.65 -1.44
C GLN A 109 8.56 2.32 -0.65
N THR A 110 7.46 3.06 -0.88
CA THR A 110 6.20 2.86 -0.16
C THR A 110 5.42 1.64 -0.67
N LEU A 111 5.41 1.43 -1.99
CA LEU A 111 4.58 0.43 -2.62
C LEU A 111 5.34 -0.86 -2.94
N HIS A 112 6.65 -0.89 -2.71
CA HIS A 112 7.47 -2.10 -2.93
C HIS A 112 7.42 -2.68 -4.37
N TYR A 113 6.95 -1.89 -5.34
CA TYR A 113 7.02 -2.21 -6.76
C TYR A 113 7.45 -0.98 -7.58
N PRO A 114 7.98 -1.18 -8.81
CA PRO A 114 8.52 -0.11 -9.64
C PRO A 114 7.50 0.97 -9.96
N CYS A 115 7.81 2.22 -9.62
CA CYS A 115 7.06 3.37 -10.14
C CYS A 115 7.44 3.67 -11.59
N ALA A 116 6.65 4.49 -12.30
CA ALA A 116 6.89 4.84 -13.70
C ALA A 116 8.33 5.35 -13.98
N HIS A 117 8.94 6.09 -13.05
CA HIS A 117 10.32 6.55 -13.18
C HIS A 117 11.34 5.40 -13.18
N VAL A 118 11.14 4.42 -12.30
CA VAL A 118 11.98 3.21 -12.23
C VAL A 118 11.82 2.41 -13.51
N VAL A 119 10.58 2.25 -13.99
CA VAL A 119 10.30 1.58 -15.27
C VAL A 119 11.02 2.26 -16.44
N ALA A 120 10.98 3.60 -16.51
CA ALA A 120 11.67 4.37 -17.53
C ALA A 120 13.21 4.19 -17.44
N ALA A 121 13.77 4.23 -16.24
CA ALA A 121 15.19 4.00 -16.01
C ALA A 121 15.60 2.58 -16.43
N CYS A 122 14.85 1.54 -16.05
CA CYS A 122 15.08 0.17 -16.48
C CYS A 122 15.06 0.03 -18.00
N ALA A 123 14.07 0.63 -18.67
CA ALA A 123 14.00 0.62 -20.13
C ALA A 123 15.22 1.28 -20.79
N LYS A 124 15.78 2.34 -20.18
CA LYS A 124 16.98 3.03 -20.69
C LYS A 124 18.23 2.17 -20.68
N VAL A 125 18.34 1.23 -19.74
CA VAL A 125 19.51 0.32 -19.59
C VAL A 125 19.18 -1.15 -19.87
N LEU A 126 18.01 -1.42 -20.44
CA LEU A 126 17.55 -2.76 -20.82
C LEU A 126 17.53 -3.76 -19.65
N LEU A 127 17.18 -3.27 -18.46
CA LEU A 127 16.98 -4.13 -17.29
C LEU A 127 15.54 -4.62 -17.23
N ASN A 128 15.36 -5.88 -16.81
CA ASN A 128 14.03 -6.41 -16.51
C ASN A 128 13.43 -5.62 -15.33
N VAL A 129 12.21 -5.10 -15.47
CA VAL A 129 11.52 -4.35 -14.41
C VAL A 129 11.08 -5.28 -13.28
N ASP A 130 10.75 -6.53 -13.60
CA ASP A 130 10.16 -7.47 -12.64
C ASP A 130 11.11 -7.82 -11.48
N GLN A 131 12.43 -7.72 -11.69
CA GLN A 131 13.42 -7.93 -10.62
C GLN A 131 13.29 -6.93 -9.47
N PHE A 132 12.61 -5.81 -9.71
CA PHE A 132 12.38 -4.74 -8.73
C PHE A 132 11.01 -4.82 -8.05
N ILE A 133 10.19 -5.81 -8.39
CA ILE A 133 8.94 -6.12 -7.68
C ILE A 133 9.32 -6.93 -6.43
N ASP A 134 8.80 -6.53 -5.27
CA ASP A 134 9.03 -7.25 -4.02
C ASP A 134 8.29 -8.59 -4.00
N GLU A 135 8.89 -9.57 -3.31
CA GLU A 135 8.34 -10.92 -3.18
C GLU A 135 6.96 -10.94 -2.50
N VAL A 136 6.55 -9.91 -1.75
CA VAL A 136 5.15 -9.79 -1.23
C VAL A 136 4.08 -9.92 -2.33
N TYR A 137 4.40 -9.56 -3.57
CA TYR A 137 3.48 -9.63 -4.71
C TYR A 137 3.55 -10.95 -5.48
N THR A 138 4.37 -11.90 -5.05
CA THR A 138 4.46 -13.21 -5.70
C THR A 138 3.33 -14.12 -5.24
N LEU A 139 2.80 -14.91 -6.19
CA LEU A 139 1.76 -15.90 -5.89
C LEU A 139 2.20 -16.88 -4.79
N GLU A 140 3.47 -17.31 -4.81
CA GLU A 140 4.04 -18.18 -3.78
C GLU A 140 3.91 -17.58 -2.38
N ARG A 141 4.28 -16.31 -2.21
CA ARG A 141 4.20 -15.65 -0.90
C ARG A 141 2.76 -15.42 -0.47
N THR A 142 1.87 -15.11 -1.41
CA THR A 142 0.42 -15.06 -1.16
C THR A 142 -0.13 -16.41 -0.69
N LEU A 143 0.21 -17.51 -1.37
CA LEU A 143 -0.20 -18.86 -0.98
C LEU A 143 0.35 -19.25 0.39
N ARG A 144 1.59 -18.88 0.71
CA ARG A 144 2.22 -19.15 2.00
C ARG A 144 1.54 -18.40 3.16
N VAL A 145 1.03 -17.19 2.92
CA VAL A 145 0.18 -16.48 3.90
C VAL A 145 -1.09 -17.28 4.18
N TRP A 146 -1.64 -17.94 3.16
CA TRP A 146 -2.85 -18.77 3.26
C TRP A 146 -2.59 -20.20 3.77
N GLU A 147 -1.35 -20.70 3.77
CA GLU A 147 -0.99 -22.05 4.24
C GLU A 147 -1.09 -22.20 5.76
N ASN A 148 -0.96 -21.10 6.50
CA ASN A 148 -1.04 -21.14 7.95
C ASN A 148 -2.43 -21.61 8.40
N LYS A 149 -2.47 -22.66 9.23
CA LYS A 149 -3.69 -23.05 9.95
C LYS A 149 -3.92 -22.03 11.04
N PHE A 150 -4.91 -21.17 10.83
CA PHE A 150 -5.33 -20.25 11.88
C PHE A 150 -6.05 -21.04 12.96
N PRO A 151 -5.71 -20.84 14.25
CA PRO A 151 -6.48 -21.43 15.32
C PRO A 151 -7.93 -20.99 15.14
N VAL A 152 -8.86 -21.95 15.22
CA VAL A 152 -10.28 -21.62 15.32
C VAL A 152 -10.41 -20.60 16.44
N LEU A 153 -11.08 -19.48 16.17
CA LEU A 153 -11.41 -18.54 17.22
C LEU A 153 -12.05 -19.34 18.35
N LEU A 154 -11.47 -19.27 19.55
CA LEU A 154 -12.04 -19.95 20.70
C LEU A 154 -13.49 -19.49 20.88
N ASP A 155 -14.30 -20.33 21.53
CA ASP A 155 -15.70 -20.05 21.80
C ASP A 155 -15.90 -18.59 22.24
N LEU A 156 -16.94 -17.93 21.74
CA LEU A 156 -17.28 -16.54 22.03
C LEU A 156 -17.27 -16.25 23.55
N PHE A 157 -17.59 -17.25 24.37
CA PHE A 157 -17.55 -17.19 25.83
C PHE A 157 -16.14 -17.07 26.45
N THR A 158 -15.06 -17.37 25.71
CA THR A 158 -13.68 -17.25 26.21
C THR A 158 -12.99 -15.96 25.77
N TRP A 159 -13.70 -15.08 25.06
CA TRP A 159 -13.13 -13.83 24.60
C TRP A 159 -13.06 -12.86 25.78
N GLU A 160 -11.85 -12.43 26.14
CA GLU A 160 -11.70 -11.34 27.10
C GLU A 160 -12.28 -10.07 26.49
N VAL A 161 -13.45 -9.65 26.99
CA VAL A 161 -13.97 -8.31 26.69
C VAL A 161 -13.00 -7.32 27.33
N PRO A 162 -12.30 -6.48 26.55
CA PRO A 162 -11.43 -5.49 27.12
C PRO A 162 -12.25 -4.65 28.10
N GLN A 163 -11.88 -4.68 29.38
CA GLN A 163 -12.39 -3.69 30.32
C GLN A 163 -11.88 -2.35 29.79
N ILE A 164 -12.79 -1.53 29.25
CA ILE A 164 -12.48 -0.16 28.90
C ILE A 164 -12.38 0.57 30.24
N ASP A 165 -11.22 0.45 30.87
CA ASP A 165 -10.89 1.19 32.07
C ASP A 165 -10.72 2.67 31.69
N LEU A 166 -11.47 3.51 32.42
CA LEU A 166 -11.61 4.96 32.29
C LEU A 166 -10.30 5.73 32.59
#